data_AF-A0A096PCA6-F1
#
_entry.id   AF-A0A096PCA6-F1
#
_cell.length_a   1.000
_cell.length_b   1.000
_cell.length_c   1.000
_cell.angle_alpha   90.00
_cell.angle_beta   90.00
_cell.angle_gamma   90.00
#
_symmetry.space_group_name_H-M   'P 1'
#
loop_
_entity.id
_entity.type
_entity.pdbx_description
1 polymer ?
#
loop_
_entity_poly.entity_id
_entity_poly.type
_entity_poly.pdbx_seq_one_letter_code
_entity_poly.pdbx_strand_id
1 'polypeptide(L)'
;MDFWSRLLSPLSSGGSRKDLGQDPAKRLQRFEKQYSRLLNAWRASSNLSRDSDAAETLEIRLQELTNILSDESRRPLPHPCIQYCSIKQIYVPIGKIATTSYNEWIIKEAVLFFATLIESEEEAFVENQTFSSSLTNLLVRITGVNSVRLGLDTESRVVELAFNITTKIRLDPSILPSWFKTHRGVALQNREKEDRNRDAFVGRTQKADFPLFYILMEYIHHEGKVGDFARTGLLYIIEAASSSGPLEQWIVESDLSTLMATGLGALYSQLSRKLVVDHLPHNLPPILAFSDYEHPASNYEVISSCSPEFQSHLDVFLSHLLFWQDVLNHCRSVEVKSTLLEHFQVIFLQQLL
;
A
#
# COMPACT_ATOMS: atom_id res chain seq x y z
N MET A 1 -21.17 -67.50 -12.35
CA MET A 1 -19.94 -66.81 -11.90
C MET A 1 -19.93 -65.40 -12.49
N ASP A 2 -20.97 -64.59 -12.22
CA ASP A 2 -21.28 -63.43 -13.07
C ASP A 2 -21.57 -62.15 -12.27
N PHE A 3 -21.31 -62.17 -10.96
CA PHE A 3 -21.41 -61.00 -10.09
C PHE A 3 -20.10 -60.20 -10.10
N TRP A 4 -18.95 -60.89 -10.13
CA TRP A 4 -17.63 -60.26 -10.07
C TRP A 4 -17.18 -59.62 -11.39
N SER A 5 -17.70 -60.05 -12.53
CA SER A 5 -17.36 -59.49 -13.86
C SER A 5 -18.02 -58.13 -14.14
N ARG A 6 -19.01 -57.72 -13.34
CA ARG A 6 -19.69 -56.41 -13.47
C ARG A 6 -19.09 -55.30 -12.62
N LEU A 7 -18.16 -55.62 -11.71
CA LEU A 7 -17.45 -54.65 -10.87
C LEU A 7 -16.16 -54.11 -11.52
N LEU A 8 -15.72 -54.69 -12.64
CA LEU A 8 -14.46 -54.35 -13.32
C LEU A 8 -14.63 -53.70 -14.71
N SER A 9 -15.84 -53.32 -15.10
CA SER A 9 -16.02 -52.49 -16.30
C SER A 9 -15.92 -51.01 -15.95
N PRO A 10 -14.99 -50.24 -16.54
CA PRO A 10 -14.92 -48.80 -16.36
C PRO A 10 -16.14 -48.18 -17.04
N LEU A 11 -17.04 -47.64 -16.22
CA LEU A 11 -18.14 -46.80 -16.66
C LEU A 11 -17.55 -45.57 -17.34
N SER A 12 -17.68 -45.56 -18.67
CA SER A 12 -17.90 -44.39 -19.53
C SER A 12 -17.36 -43.05 -19.03
N SER A 13 -16.37 -42.57 -19.77
CA SER A 13 -15.74 -41.25 -19.76
C SER A 13 -16.74 -40.09 -19.76
N GLY A 14 -17.25 -39.70 -18.58
CA GLY A 14 -17.99 -38.45 -18.34
C GLY A 14 -17.19 -37.36 -17.62
N GLY A 15 -15.86 -37.49 -17.57
CA GLY A 15 -14.99 -36.69 -16.70
C GLY A 15 -14.24 -35.51 -17.33
N SER A 16 -14.68 -34.94 -18.46
CA SER A 16 -13.82 -34.00 -19.19
C SER A 16 -13.63 -32.61 -18.54
N ARG A 17 -14.47 -32.19 -17.57
CA ARG A 17 -14.35 -30.85 -16.95
C ARG A 17 -13.73 -30.81 -15.55
N LYS A 18 -13.84 -31.86 -14.75
CA LYS A 18 -13.26 -31.89 -13.38
C LYS A 18 -11.79 -32.30 -13.36
N ASP A 19 -11.34 -33.06 -14.35
CA ASP A 19 -9.99 -33.64 -14.41
C ASP A 19 -8.92 -32.68 -14.99
N LEU A 20 -9.36 -31.68 -15.76
CA LEU A 20 -8.47 -30.66 -16.35
C LEU A 20 -7.86 -29.71 -15.31
N GLY A 21 -8.54 -29.53 -14.18
CA GLY A 21 -8.05 -28.71 -13.09
C GLY A 21 -7.02 -29.42 -12.21
N GLN A 22 -7.02 -30.74 -12.13
CA GLN A 22 -6.19 -31.46 -11.15
C GLN A 22 -4.75 -31.67 -11.61
N ASP A 23 -4.52 -31.87 -12.92
CA ASP A 23 -3.19 -32.14 -13.45
C ASP A 23 -2.28 -30.89 -13.44
N PRO A 24 -1.19 -30.87 -12.64
CA PRO A 24 -0.27 -29.73 -12.56
C PRO A 24 0.33 -29.35 -13.92
N ALA A 25 0.62 -30.31 -14.80
CA ALA A 25 1.22 -30.05 -16.09
C ALA A 25 0.26 -29.33 -17.05
N LYS A 26 -1.03 -29.72 -17.03
CA LYS A 26 -2.06 -29.06 -17.85
C LYS A 26 -2.36 -27.65 -17.37
N ARG A 27 -2.32 -27.42 -16.05
CA ARG A 27 -2.44 -26.06 -15.47
C ARG A 27 -1.30 -25.16 -15.96
N LEU A 28 -0.06 -25.64 -15.89
CA LEU A 28 1.11 -24.90 -16.38
C LEU A 28 0.97 -24.58 -17.88
N GLN A 29 0.62 -25.55 -18.72
CA GLN A 29 0.41 -25.31 -20.15
C GLN A 29 -0.68 -24.27 -20.43
N ARG A 30 -1.79 -24.28 -19.67
CA ARG A 30 -2.84 -23.26 -19.79
C ARG A 30 -2.29 -21.88 -19.40
N PHE A 31 -1.52 -21.81 -18.32
CA PHE A 31 -0.91 -20.58 -17.84
C PHE A 31 0.07 -19.99 -18.88
N GLU A 32 0.99 -20.80 -19.40
CA GLU A 32 1.94 -20.41 -20.45
C GLU A 32 1.24 -19.90 -21.71
N LYS A 33 0.17 -20.58 -22.13
CA LYS A 33 -0.62 -20.18 -23.29
C LYS A 33 -1.28 -18.82 -23.09
N GLN A 34 -1.83 -18.56 -21.90
CA GLN A 34 -2.45 -17.26 -21.61
C GLN A 34 -1.43 -16.14 -21.50
N TYR A 35 -0.29 -16.41 -20.87
CA TYR A 35 0.79 -15.44 -20.79
C TYR A 35 1.34 -15.07 -22.18
N SER A 36 1.52 -16.05 -23.05
CA SER A 36 1.98 -15.82 -24.43
C SER A 36 0.98 -14.97 -25.23
N ARG A 37 -0.33 -15.21 -25.03
CA ARG A 37 -1.40 -14.41 -25.65
C ARG A 37 -1.39 -12.97 -25.16
N LEU A 38 -1.22 -12.78 -23.86
CA LEU A 38 -1.11 -11.45 -23.26
C LEU A 38 0.07 -10.67 -23.85
N LEU A 39 1.26 -11.29 -23.95
CA LEU A 39 2.42 -10.64 -24.55
C LEU A 39 2.20 -10.28 -26.02
N ASN A 40 1.53 -11.15 -26.79
CA ASN A 40 1.23 -10.88 -28.19
C ASN A 40 0.23 -9.72 -28.34
N ALA A 41 -0.81 -9.67 -27.49
CA ALA A 41 -1.76 -8.55 -27.47
C ALA A 41 -1.07 -7.22 -27.09
N TRP A 42 -0.16 -7.27 -26.11
CA TRP A 42 0.61 -6.08 -25.72
C TRP A 42 1.57 -5.61 -26.81
N ARG A 43 2.25 -6.52 -27.52
CA ARG A 43 3.14 -6.15 -28.63
C ARG A 43 2.40 -5.65 -29.87
N ALA A 44 1.16 -6.11 -30.08
CA ALA A 44 0.33 -5.68 -31.21
C ALA A 44 -0.29 -4.29 -30.99
N SER A 45 -0.43 -3.85 -29.74
CA SER A 45 -0.99 -2.55 -29.40
C SER A 45 0.07 -1.46 -29.47
N SER A 46 -0.23 -0.37 -30.21
CA SER A 46 0.68 0.78 -30.34
C SER A 46 0.49 1.80 -29.22
N ASN A 47 -0.74 1.99 -28.72
CA ASN A 47 -1.08 2.88 -27.61
C ASN A 47 -2.32 2.37 -26.86
N LEU A 48 -2.11 1.72 -25.72
CA LEU A 48 -3.19 1.16 -24.90
C LEU A 48 -4.14 2.20 -24.30
N SER A 49 -3.72 3.47 -24.19
CA SER A 49 -4.58 4.54 -23.70
C SER A 49 -5.66 4.98 -24.70
N ARG A 50 -5.48 4.66 -25.99
CA ARG A 50 -6.40 5.05 -27.07
C ARG A 50 -7.18 3.86 -27.64
N ASP A 51 -6.64 2.66 -27.51
CA ASP A 51 -7.22 1.43 -28.03
C ASP A 51 -7.99 0.69 -26.93
N SER A 52 -9.28 0.99 -26.82
CA SER A 52 -10.16 0.44 -25.78
C SER A 52 -10.32 -1.08 -25.90
N ASP A 53 -10.40 -1.61 -27.13
CA ASP A 53 -10.62 -3.03 -27.38
C ASP A 53 -9.37 -3.84 -27.02
N ALA A 54 -8.17 -3.32 -27.34
CA ALA A 54 -6.91 -3.91 -26.91
C ALA A 54 -6.74 -3.85 -25.39
N ALA A 55 -7.17 -2.75 -24.75
CA ALA A 55 -7.11 -2.62 -23.30
C ALA A 55 -8.03 -3.63 -22.58
N GLU A 56 -9.28 -3.77 -23.02
CA GLU A 56 -10.22 -4.77 -22.49
C GLU A 56 -9.69 -6.19 -22.70
N THR A 57 -9.12 -6.47 -23.87
CA THR A 57 -8.51 -7.78 -24.14
C THR A 57 -7.35 -8.06 -23.18
N LEU A 58 -6.49 -7.08 -22.88
CA LEU A 58 -5.40 -7.25 -21.93
C LEU A 58 -5.89 -7.42 -20.49
N GLU A 59 -6.89 -6.65 -20.08
CA GLU A 59 -7.54 -6.78 -18.77
C GLU A 59 -8.05 -8.21 -18.55
N ILE A 60 -8.87 -8.72 -19.47
CA ILE A 60 -9.43 -10.08 -19.38
C ILE A 60 -8.31 -11.13 -19.26
N ARG A 61 -7.22 -10.97 -20.04
CA ARG A 61 -6.09 -11.92 -20.00
C ARG A 61 -5.29 -11.83 -18.70
N LEU A 62 -5.11 -10.63 -18.15
CA LEU A 62 -4.50 -10.44 -16.83
C LEU A 62 -5.35 -11.09 -15.75
N GLN A 63 -6.65 -10.84 -15.74
CA GLN A 63 -7.59 -11.42 -14.81
C GLN A 63 -7.57 -12.97 -14.87
N GLU A 64 -7.55 -13.54 -16.08
CA GLU A 64 -7.42 -14.99 -16.27
C GLU A 64 -6.11 -15.54 -15.66
N LEU A 65 -4.99 -14.83 -15.79
CA LEU A 65 -3.71 -15.23 -15.19
C LEU A 65 -3.75 -15.17 -13.66
N THR A 66 -4.28 -14.08 -13.10
CA THR A 66 -4.44 -13.90 -11.65
C THR A 66 -5.33 -14.98 -11.07
N ASN A 67 -6.45 -15.31 -11.73
CA ASN A 67 -7.34 -16.38 -11.31
C ASN A 67 -6.64 -17.76 -11.29
N ILE A 68 -5.80 -18.06 -12.29
CA ILE A 68 -5.05 -19.32 -12.30
C ILE A 68 -4.07 -19.39 -11.12
N LEU A 69 -3.38 -18.30 -10.79
CA LEU A 69 -2.45 -18.25 -9.66
C LEU A 69 -3.18 -18.34 -8.31
N SER A 70 -4.30 -17.63 -8.15
CA SER A 70 -5.11 -17.69 -6.92
C SER A 70 -5.75 -19.07 -6.72
N ASP A 71 -6.19 -19.72 -7.81
CA ASP A 71 -6.68 -21.09 -7.75
C ASP A 71 -5.57 -22.09 -7.42
N GLU A 72 -4.32 -21.80 -7.80
CA GLU A 72 -3.17 -22.63 -7.52
C GLU A 72 -2.68 -22.48 -6.07
N SER A 73 -2.62 -21.26 -5.53
CA SER A 73 -2.17 -21.01 -4.16
C SER A 73 -3.05 -21.71 -3.11
N ARG A 74 -4.32 -21.99 -3.44
CA ARG A 74 -5.27 -22.72 -2.57
C ARG A 74 -5.19 -24.24 -2.67
N ARG A 75 -4.37 -24.79 -3.59
CA ARG A 75 -4.26 -26.23 -3.83
C ARG A 75 -3.08 -26.84 -3.08
N PRO A 76 -3.07 -28.16 -2.85
CA PRO A 76 -1.87 -28.83 -2.37
C PRO A 76 -0.75 -28.72 -3.41
N LEU A 77 0.49 -28.75 -2.91
CA LEU A 77 1.70 -28.80 -3.72
C LEU A 77 1.65 -29.96 -4.73
N PRO A 78 2.29 -29.82 -5.92
CA PRO A 78 3.15 -28.69 -6.35
C PRO A 78 2.38 -27.54 -7.02
N HIS A 79 2.94 -26.32 -6.95
CA HIS A 79 2.43 -25.10 -7.61
C HIS A 79 3.29 -24.68 -8.82
N PRO A 80 3.25 -25.42 -9.94
CA PRO A 80 4.09 -25.15 -11.09
C PRO A 80 3.89 -23.77 -11.75
N CYS A 81 2.71 -23.16 -11.70
CA CYS A 81 2.51 -21.84 -12.34
C CYS A 81 3.14 -20.72 -11.51
N ILE A 82 3.09 -20.80 -10.17
CA ILE A 82 3.80 -19.88 -9.26
C ILE A 82 5.32 -20.00 -9.47
N GLN A 83 5.84 -21.22 -9.50
CA GLN A 83 7.26 -21.46 -9.79
C GLN A 83 7.65 -20.92 -11.19
N TYR A 84 6.82 -21.14 -12.20
CA TYR A 84 7.04 -20.60 -13.54
C TYR A 84 7.03 -19.06 -13.56
N CYS A 85 6.15 -18.41 -12.80
CA CYS A 85 6.12 -16.96 -12.60
C CYS A 85 7.44 -16.42 -12.05
N SER A 86 8.00 -17.10 -11.04
CA SER A 86 9.29 -16.77 -10.44
C SER A 86 10.43 -16.89 -11.48
N ILE A 87 10.57 -18.06 -12.11
CA ILE A 87 11.65 -18.35 -13.08
C ILE A 87 11.61 -17.41 -14.29
N LYS A 88 10.42 -17.14 -14.84
CA LYS A 88 10.26 -16.28 -16.03
C LYS A 88 10.10 -14.80 -15.71
N GLN A 89 10.05 -14.43 -14.43
CA GLN A 89 9.87 -13.06 -13.96
C GLN A 89 8.66 -12.36 -14.62
N ILE A 90 7.53 -13.05 -14.67
CA ILE A 90 6.31 -12.61 -15.39
C ILE A 90 5.76 -11.29 -14.84
N TYR A 91 6.01 -11.03 -13.57
CA TYR A 91 5.68 -9.76 -12.91
C TYR A 91 6.35 -8.53 -13.56
N VAL A 92 7.50 -8.68 -14.23
CA VAL A 92 8.19 -7.55 -14.88
C VAL A 92 7.41 -7.04 -16.10
N PRO A 93 7.03 -7.86 -17.09
CA PRO A 93 6.15 -7.42 -18.17
C PRO A 93 4.79 -6.93 -17.69
N ILE A 94 4.17 -7.58 -16.69
CA ILE A 94 2.88 -7.15 -16.16
C ILE A 94 2.96 -5.76 -15.54
N GLY A 95 3.99 -5.50 -14.71
CA GLY A 95 4.23 -4.15 -14.17
C GLY A 95 4.45 -3.10 -15.28
N LYS A 96 5.18 -3.46 -16.35
CA LYS A 96 5.36 -2.57 -17.52
C LYS A 96 4.05 -2.29 -18.25
N ILE A 97 3.20 -3.29 -18.44
CA ILE A 97 1.88 -3.13 -19.08
C ILE A 97 1.03 -2.16 -18.26
N ALA A 98 0.94 -2.35 -16.95
CA ALA A 98 0.15 -1.48 -16.08
C ALA A 98 0.69 -0.04 -16.02
N THR A 99 2.01 0.15 -15.97
CA THR A 99 2.62 1.50 -15.95
C THR A 99 2.51 2.24 -17.29
N THR A 100 2.33 1.55 -18.40
CA THR A 100 2.23 2.14 -19.75
C THR A 100 0.81 2.24 -20.28
N SER A 101 -0.13 1.48 -19.72
CA SER A 101 -1.52 1.46 -20.19
C SER A 101 -2.30 2.72 -19.85
N TYR A 102 -1.98 3.37 -18.71
CA TYR A 102 -2.78 4.46 -18.14
C TYR A 102 -4.29 4.11 -18.06
N ASN A 103 -4.59 2.84 -17.81
CA ASN A 103 -5.96 2.33 -17.68
C ASN A 103 -6.16 1.74 -16.28
N GLU A 104 -7.16 2.22 -15.55
CA GLU A 104 -7.46 1.82 -14.18
C GLU A 104 -7.69 0.30 -14.04
N TRP A 105 -8.45 -0.30 -14.95
CA TRP A 105 -8.80 -1.72 -14.88
C TRP A 105 -7.59 -2.63 -15.04
N ILE A 106 -6.71 -2.29 -15.98
CA ILE A 106 -5.42 -2.98 -16.14
C ILE A 106 -4.55 -2.81 -14.89
N ILE A 107 -4.52 -1.62 -14.29
CA ILE A 107 -3.77 -1.37 -13.05
C ILE A 107 -4.34 -2.21 -11.91
N LYS A 108 -5.67 -2.23 -11.75
CA LYS A 108 -6.35 -3.02 -10.73
C LYS A 108 -6.01 -4.51 -10.84
N GLU A 109 -6.09 -5.09 -12.04
CA GLU A 109 -5.75 -6.49 -12.25
C GLU A 109 -4.25 -6.78 -12.04
N ALA A 110 -3.37 -5.82 -12.39
CA ALA A 110 -1.95 -5.95 -12.09
C ALA A 110 -1.67 -5.90 -10.58
N VAL A 111 -2.32 -5.00 -9.82
CA VAL A 111 -2.22 -4.93 -8.36
C VAL A 111 -2.69 -6.24 -7.73
N LEU A 112 -3.80 -6.82 -8.20
CA LEU A 112 -4.29 -8.13 -7.76
C LEU A 112 -3.31 -9.27 -8.09
N PHE A 113 -2.68 -9.22 -9.26
CA PHE A 113 -1.64 -10.18 -9.63
C PHE A 113 -0.46 -10.12 -8.65
N PHE A 114 0.05 -8.92 -8.34
CA PHE A 114 1.11 -8.74 -7.36
C PHE A 114 0.71 -9.15 -5.94
N ALA A 115 -0.52 -8.83 -5.52
CA ALA A 115 -1.07 -9.26 -4.24
C ALA A 115 -1.08 -10.79 -4.12
N THR A 116 -1.56 -11.48 -5.16
CA THR A 116 -1.60 -12.96 -5.20
C THR A 116 -0.21 -13.58 -5.04
N LEU A 117 0.83 -12.97 -5.64
CA LEU A 117 2.21 -13.44 -5.49
C LEU A 117 2.80 -13.15 -4.10
N ILE A 118 2.45 -12.02 -3.48
CA ILE A 118 2.90 -11.67 -2.11
C ILE A 118 2.23 -12.57 -1.05
N GLU A 119 0.96 -12.92 -1.27
CA GLU A 119 0.21 -13.83 -0.42
C GLU A 119 0.68 -15.28 -0.57
N SER A 120 1.25 -15.66 -1.73
CA SER A 120 1.87 -16.96 -1.88
C SER A 120 3.11 -17.07 -0.98
N GLU A 121 3.17 -18.12 -0.16
CA GLU A 121 4.33 -18.39 0.70
C GLU A 121 5.52 -19.00 -0.06
N GLU A 122 5.38 -19.15 -1.38
CA GLU A 122 6.36 -19.82 -2.25
C GLU A 122 7.31 -18.83 -2.93
N GLU A 123 8.48 -19.32 -3.36
CA GLU A 123 9.47 -18.61 -4.19
C GLU A 123 10.05 -17.31 -3.61
N ALA A 124 9.71 -16.95 -2.36
CA ALA A 124 10.23 -15.78 -1.65
C ALA A 124 10.18 -14.49 -2.49
N PHE A 125 9.04 -14.23 -3.17
CA PHE A 125 8.90 -13.10 -4.10
C PHE A 125 9.29 -11.75 -3.47
N VAL A 126 8.94 -11.53 -2.21
CA VAL A 126 9.19 -10.26 -1.50
C VAL A 126 10.69 -10.02 -1.28
N GLU A 127 11.49 -11.08 -1.13
CA GLU A 127 12.95 -11.02 -1.03
C GLU A 127 13.61 -10.76 -2.39
N ASN A 128 12.97 -11.15 -3.49
CA ASN A 128 13.54 -11.02 -4.82
C ASN A 128 13.69 -9.55 -5.25
N GLN A 129 14.93 -9.14 -5.55
CA GLN A 129 15.26 -7.76 -5.93
C GLN A 129 14.58 -7.31 -7.24
N THR A 130 14.34 -8.24 -8.16
CA THR A 130 13.68 -7.94 -9.44
C THR A 130 12.19 -7.72 -9.23
N PHE A 131 11.57 -8.55 -8.38
CA PHE A 131 10.16 -8.44 -8.01
C PHE A 131 9.89 -7.11 -7.29
N SER A 132 10.63 -6.84 -6.21
CA SER A 132 10.54 -5.58 -5.45
C SER A 132 10.73 -4.37 -6.35
N SER A 133 11.77 -4.34 -7.20
CA SER A 133 11.99 -3.22 -8.12
C SER A 133 10.83 -3.02 -9.12
N SER A 134 10.24 -4.11 -9.61
CA SER A 134 9.09 -4.05 -10.52
C SER A 134 7.84 -3.51 -9.82
N LEU A 135 7.56 -3.98 -8.61
CA LEU A 135 6.40 -3.56 -7.84
C LEU A 135 6.56 -2.12 -7.33
N THR A 136 7.72 -1.74 -6.81
CA THR A 136 7.99 -0.35 -6.40
C THR A 136 7.81 0.61 -7.58
N ASN A 137 8.31 0.27 -8.77
CA ASN A 137 8.10 1.11 -9.95
C ASN A 137 6.62 1.24 -10.33
N LEU A 138 5.84 0.15 -10.22
CA LEU A 138 4.39 0.20 -10.42
C LEU A 138 3.74 1.15 -9.40
N LEU A 139 3.99 0.95 -8.10
CA LEU A 139 3.37 1.74 -7.02
C LEU A 139 3.70 3.22 -7.16
N VAL A 140 4.98 3.58 -7.34
CA VAL A 140 5.40 4.98 -7.52
C VAL A 140 4.75 5.63 -8.74
N ARG A 141 4.54 4.87 -9.83
CA ARG A 141 3.93 5.40 -11.05
C ARG A 141 2.43 5.64 -10.89
N ILE A 142 1.73 4.79 -10.14
CA ILE A 142 0.27 4.87 -9.97
C ILE A 142 -0.14 5.81 -8.82
N THR A 143 0.71 6.05 -7.84
CA THR A 143 0.46 7.04 -6.77
C THR A 143 1.08 8.42 -7.05
N GLY A 144 1.97 8.53 -8.04
CA GLY A 144 2.64 9.80 -8.37
C GLY A 144 1.72 10.86 -9.00
N VAL A 145 2.17 12.12 -8.99
CA VAL A 145 1.41 13.31 -9.42
C VAL A 145 0.82 13.25 -10.86
N ASN A 146 1.42 12.46 -11.75
CA ASN A 146 0.98 12.30 -13.15
C ASN A 146 0.28 10.94 -13.39
N SER A 147 -0.29 10.34 -12.35
CA SER A 147 -0.96 9.05 -12.45
C SER A 147 -2.41 9.19 -12.96
N VAL A 148 -2.96 8.04 -13.35
CA VAL A 148 -4.40 7.91 -13.60
C VAL A 148 -5.11 8.04 -12.26
N ARG A 149 -6.19 8.81 -12.21
CA ARG A 149 -7.04 8.87 -11.02
C ARG A 149 -7.64 7.48 -10.78
N LEU A 150 -7.20 6.84 -9.71
CA LEU A 150 -7.69 5.53 -9.30
C LEU A 150 -9.02 5.68 -8.56
N GLY A 151 -9.92 4.72 -8.72
CA GLY A 151 -11.10 4.59 -7.88
C GLY A 151 -10.71 4.17 -6.46
N LEU A 152 -11.58 4.49 -5.49
CA LEU A 152 -11.34 4.23 -4.07
C LEU A 152 -11.05 2.75 -3.74
N ASP A 153 -11.69 1.79 -4.43
CA ASP A 153 -11.40 0.35 -4.28
C ASP A 153 -9.97 0.01 -4.73
N THR A 154 -9.52 0.60 -5.84
CA THR A 154 -8.19 0.36 -6.39
C THR A 154 -7.13 1.00 -5.49
N GLU A 155 -7.34 2.23 -5.00
CA GLU A 155 -6.44 2.88 -4.04
C GLU A 155 -6.32 2.08 -2.74
N SER A 156 -7.45 1.61 -2.20
CA SER A 156 -7.46 0.77 -1.00
C SER A 156 -6.61 -0.49 -1.17
N ARG A 157 -6.70 -1.16 -2.33
CA ARG A 157 -5.87 -2.33 -2.65
C ARG A 157 -4.39 -1.99 -2.79
N VAL A 158 -4.05 -0.82 -3.33
CA VAL A 158 -2.66 -0.35 -3.45
C VAL A 158 -2.04 -0.15 -2.07
N VAL A 159 -2.77 0.48 -1.14
CA VAL A 159 -2.30 0.71 0.23
C VAL A 159 -2.25 -0.60 1.02
N GLU A 160 -3.23 -1.50 0.84
CA GLU A 160 -3.22 -2.85 1.43
C GLU A 160 -2.01 -3.66 0.94
N LEU A 161 -1.66 -3.56 -0.35
CA LEU A 161 -0.48 -4.22 -0.90
C LEU A 161 0.82 -3.69 -0.28
N ALA A 162 0.94 -2.36 -0.14
CA ALA A 162 2.08 -1.74 0.52
C ALA A 162 2.18 -2.16 2.00
N PHE A 163 1.06 -2.23 2.71
CA PHE A 163 0.98 -2.71 4.08
C PHE A 163 1.36 -4.21 4.21
N ASN A 164 0.96 -5.06 3.27
CA ASN A 164 1.36 -6.46 3.28
C ASN A 164 2.88 -6.61 3.17
N ILE A 165 3.54 -5.76 2.37
CA ILE A 165 5.01 -5.74 2.28
C ILE A 165 5.64 -5.30 3.59
N THR A 166 5.14 -4.23 4.24
CA THR A 166 5.70 -3.80 5.54
C THR A 166 5.49 -4.83 6.63
N THR A 167 4.38 -5.57 6.60
CA THR A 167 4.13 -6.71 7.48
C THR A 167 5.18 -7.80 7.29
N LYS A 168 5.53 -8.13 6.03
CA LYS A 168 6.60 -9.10 5.73
C LYS A 168 7.97 -8.58 6.19
N ILE A 169 8.29 -7.30 5.98
CA ILE A 169 9.54 -6.67 6.49
C ILE A 169 9.63 -6.74 8.02
N ARG A 170 8.51 -6.55 8.72
CA ARG A 170 8.46 -6.66 10.18
C ARG A 170 8.68 -8.10 10.67
N LEU A 171 8.09 -9.07 10.00
CA LEU A 171 8.23 -10.49 10.33
C LEU A 171 9.64 -11.00 10.02
N ASP A 172 10.22 -10.56 8.91
CA ASP A 172 11.57 -10.89 8.50
C ASP A 172 12.34 -9.63 8.04
N PRO A 173 13.19 -9.05 8.92
CA PRO A 173 14.00 -7.89 8.61
C PRO A 173 15.01 -8.11 7.47
N SER A 174 15.32 -9.36 7.10
CA SER A 174 16.26 -9.66 6.00
C SER A 174 15.74 -9.22 4.63
N ILE A 175 14.42 -9.00 4.51
CA ILE A 175 13.72 -8.52 3.31
C ILE A 175 13.99 -7.03 3.05
N LEU A 176 14.29 -6.25 4.10
CA LEU A 176 14.41 -4.79 4.04
C LEU A 176 15.33 -4.28 2.91
N PRO A 177 16.54 -4.84 2.67
CA PRO A 177 17.45 -4.36 1.62
C PRO A 177 16.86 -4.43 0.21
N SER A 178 15.90 -5.33 -0.05
CA SER A 178 15.23 -5.42 -1.35
C SER A 178 14.32 -4.23 -1.63
N TRP A 179 13.82 -3.58 -0.57
CA TRP A 179 12.85 -2.48 -0.61
C TRP A 179 13.42 -1.11 -0.21
N PHE A 180 14.51 -1.12 0.54
CA PHE A 180 15.23 0.06 1.00
C PHE A 180 16.63 0.08 0.39
N LYS A 181 16.83 0.94 -0.63
CA LYS A 181 18.09 1.06 -1.36
C LYS A 181 18.85 2.27 -0.85
N THR A 182 19.73 2.07 0.12
CA THR A 182 20.57 3.17 0.61
C THR A 182 21.64 3.53 -0.43
N HIS A 183 21.47 4.62 -1.19
CA HIS A 183 22.46 5.08 -2.18
C HIS A 183 23.79 5.60 -1.56
N ARG A 184 23.97 5.50 -0.24
CA ARG A 184 25.13 6.06 0.49
C ARG A 184 26.43 5.31 0.26
N GLY A 185 26.39 4.04 -0.14
CA GLY A 185 27.61 3.27 -0.44
C GLY A 185 28.41 3.83 -1.62
N VAL A 186 27.75 4.50 -2.57
CA VAL A 186 28.38 5.12 -3.75
C VAL A 186 28.68 6.61 -3.52
N ALA A 187 27.88 7.28 -2.66
CA ALA A 187 28.05 8.70 -2.36
C ALA A 187 29.32 9.01 -1.55
N LEU A 188 29.92 8.04 -0.85
CA LEU A 188 31.19 8.23 -0.17
C LEU A 188 32.40 8.28 -1.13
N GLN A 189 32.29 7.75 -2.36
CA GLN A 189 33.35 7.89 -3.37
C GLN A 189 33.25 9.18 -4.18
N ASN A 190 32.05 9.76 -4.33
CA ASN A 190 31.83 10.99 -5.10
C ASN A 190 31.73 12.27 -4.24
N ARG A 191 31.84 12.15 -2.91
CA ARG A 191 31.74 13.29 -1.96
C ARG A 191 32.89 14.29 -2.05
N GLU A 192 33.89 14.08 -2.91
CA GLU A 192 34.99 15.03 -3.12
C GLU A 192 34.73 16.10 -4.20
N LYS A 193 33.62 16.07 -4.95
CA LYS A 193 33.50 16.95 -6.14
C LYS A 193 32.34 17.93 -6.24
N GLU A 194 31.24 17.82 -5.50
CA GLU A 194 30.10 18.75 -5.73
C GLU A 194 29.50 19.27 -4.43
N ASP A 195 30.18 20.30 -3.90
CA ASP A 195 29.64 21.23 -2.92
C ASP A 195 28.86 22.33 -3.67
N ARG A 196 27.65 22.67 -3.17
CA ARG A 196 26.75 23.81 -3.50
C ARG A 196 25.31 23.54 -3.98
N ASN A 197 24.68 22.40 -3.67
CA ASN A 197 23.21 22.28 -3.86
C ASN A 197 22.51 21.36 -2.84
N ARG A 198 22.80 21.55 -1.55
CA ARG A 198 22.49 20.59 -0.47
C ARG A 198 21.02 20.49 -0.05
N ASP A 199 20.16 21.47 -0.32
CA ASP A 199 18.80 21.43 0.26
C ASP A 199 17.74 20.80 -0.66
N ALA A 200 17.88 20.92 -1.98
CA ALA A 200 16.92 20.35 -2.93
C ALA A 200 17.22 18.88 -3.33
N PHE A 201 18.48 18.45 -3.18
CA PHE A 201 18.90 17.10 -3.56
C PHE A 201 18.60 16.07 -2.45
N VAL A 202 18.82 16.44 -1.18
CA VAL A 202 18.68 15.54 -0.02
C VAL A 202 17.26 14.96 0.09
N GLY A 203 16.22 15.79 -0.01
CA GLY A 203 14.82 15.33 0.09
C GLY A 203 14.34 14.45 -1.08
N ARG A 204 14.83 14.70 -2.31
CA ARG A 204 14.48 13.85 -3.48
C ARG A 204 15.22 12.52 -3.45
N THR A 205 16.47 12.50 -3.00
CA THR A 205 17.24 11.26 -2.85
C THR A 205 16.67 10.36 -1.75
N GLN A 206 16.18 10.93 -0.65
CA GLN A 206 15.56 10.17 0.43
C GLN A 206 14.26 9.47 -0.02
N LYS A 207 13.38 10.16 -0.75
CA LYS A 207 12.15 9.55 -1.29
C LYS A 207 12.41 8.36 -2.21
N ALA A 208 13.48 8.42 -2.99
CA ALA A 208 13.87 7.34 -3.89
C ALA A 208 14.48 6.13 -3.16
N ASP A 209 15.11 6.34 -2.00
CA ASP A 209 15.73 5.28 -1.20
C ASP A 209 14.68 4.34 -0.57
N PHE A 210 13.52 4.88 -0.14
CA PHE A 210 12.44 4.08 0.43
C PHE A 210 11.03 4.52 -0.04
N PRO A 211 10.64 4.21 -1.29
CA PRO A 211 9.37 4.71 -1.84
C PRO A 211 8.12 4.20 -1.11
N LEU A 212 8.14 2.97 -0.58
CA LEU A 212 7.02 2.41 0.20
C LEU A 212 6.67 3.28 1.41
N PHE A 213 7.68 3.83 2.09
CA PHE A 213 7.47 4.70 3.23
C PHE A 213 6.65 5.93 2.84
N TYR A 214 7.03 6.60 1.75
CA TYR A 214 6.34 7.80 1.30
C TYR A 214 4.96 7.54 0.72
N ILE A 215 4.76 6.39 0.07
CA ILE A 215 3.43 5.97 -0.37
C ILE A 215 2.52 5.86 0.85
N LEU A 216 2.91 5.16 1.92
CA LEU A 216 2.06 5.07 3.12
C LEU A 216 1.86 6.43 3.79
N MET A 217 2.89 7.28 3.82
CA MET A 217 2.79 8.65 4.37
C MET A 217 1.69 9.49 3.69
N GLU A 218 1.45 9.33 2.39
CA GLU A 218 0.40 10.06 1.67
C GLU A 218 -1.02 9.68 2.17
N TYR A 219 -1.19 8.48 2.74
CA TYR A 219 -2.49 7.96 3.15
C TYR A 219 -2.76 8.05 4.67
N ILE A 220 -1.85 8.58 5.49
CA ILE A 220 -2.02 8.62 6.97
C ILE A 220 -3.17 9.51 7.45
N HIS A 221 -3.63 10.44 6.62
CA HIS A 221 -4.75 11.32 6.93
C HIS A 221 -6.11 10.75 6.52
N HIS A 222 -6.12 9.64 5.76
CA HIS A 222 -7.36 9.03 5.33
C HIS A 222 -8.08 8.35 6.50
N GLU A 223 -9.40 8.35 6.47
CA GLU A 223 -10.22 7.61 7.42
C GLU A 223 -10.44 6.16 6.97
N GLY A 224 -10.83 5.31 7.92
CA GLY A 224 -11.14 3.90 7.68
C GLY A 224 -9.93 3.04 7.30
N LYS A 225 -10.21 1.90 6.64
CA LYS A 225 -9.26 0.82 6.38
C LYS A 225 -7.96 1.30 5.69
N VAL A 226 -8.07 2.27 4.78
CA VAL A 226 -6.92 2.80 4.02
C VAL A 226 -5.95 3.53 4.95
N GLY A 227 -6.45 4.42 5.79
CA GLY A 227 -5.63 5.12 6.78
C GLY A 227 -5.05 4.18 7.83
N ASP A 228 -5.83 3.19 8.27
CA ASP A 228 -5.37 2.22 9.26
C ASP A 228 -4.21 1.36 8.74
N PHE A 229 -4.29 0.91 7.48
CA PHE A 229 -3.18 0.22 6.81
C PHE A 229 -1.94 1.11 6.66
N ALA A 230 -2.13 2.38 6.28
CA ALA A 230 -1.04 3.34 6.15
C ALA A 230 -0.31 3.56 7.48
N ARG A 231 -1.06 3.90 8.55
CA ARG A 231 -0.52 4.13 9.89
C ARG A 231 0.16 2.89 10.45
N THR A 232 -0.50 1.73 10.40
CA THR A 232 0.07 0.48 10.91
C THR A 232 1.32 0.06 10.11
N GLY A 233 1.29 0.22 8.79
CA GLY A 233 2.43 -0.09 7.94
C GLY A 233 3.65 0.79 8.21
N LEU A 234 3.45 2.08 8.50
CA LEU A 234 4.51 2.98 8.93
C LEU A 234 5.04 2.63 10.32
N LEU A 235 4.17 2.29 11.26
CA LEU A 235 4.58 1.81 12.59
C LEU A 235 5.51 0.60 12.46
N TYR A 236 5.20 -0.33 11.55
CA TYR A 236 6.04 -1.50 11.30
C TYR A 236 7.43 -1.15 10.74
N ILE A 237 7.51 -0.16 9.83
CA ILE A 237 8.81 0.32 9.32
C ILE A 237 9.61 1.00 10.45
N ILE A 238 8.96 1.85 11.25
CA ILE A 238 9.62 2.59 12.33
C ILE A 238 10.08 1.64 13.46
N GLU A 239 9.29 0.61 13.77
CA GLU A 239 9.69 -0.46 14.69
C GLU A 239 10.94 -1.18 14.18
N ALA A 240 10.98 -1.50 12.87
CA ALA A 240 12.11 -2.17 12.23
C ALA A 240 13.40 -1.32 12.23
N ALA A 241 13.30 0.01 12.32
CA ALA A 241 14.45 0.90 12.39
C ALA A 241 15.36 0.61 13.59
N SER A 242 14.78 0.17 14.72
CA SER A 242 15.57 -0.21 15.90
C SER A 242 16.52 -1.40 15.69
N SER A 243 16.26 -2.20 14.65
CA SER A 243 17.08 -3.36 14.29
C SER A 243 18.00 -3.07 13.08
N SER A 244 17.93 -1.87 12.50
CA SER A 244 18.63 -1.51 11.26
C SER A 244 19.19 -0.09 11.33
N GLY A 245 20.48 0.04 11.65
CA GLY A 245 21.19 1.32 11.72
C GLY A 245 21.06 2.19 10.44
N PRO A 246 21.16 1.62 9.22
CA PRO A 246 20.93 2.39 8.00
C PRO A 246 19.51 2.97 7.88
N LEU A 247 18.50 2.23 8.34
CA LEU A 247 17.10 2.68 8.32
C LEU A 247 16.85 3.72 9.42
N GLU A 248 17.37 3.50 10.63
CA GLU A 248 17.34 4.47 11.73
C GLU A 248 17.91 5.82 11.28
N GLN A 249 19.14 5.81 10.76
CA GLN A 249 19.80 7.01 10.27
C GLN A 249 19.00 7.68 9.13
N TRP A 250 18.45 6.88 8.21
CA TRP A 250 17.63 7.42 7.13
C TRP A 250 16.34 8.08 7.65
N ILE A 251 15.66 7.49 8.65
CA ILE A 251 14.46 8.08 9.27
C ILE A 251 14.82 9.40 9.97
N VAL A 252 15.91 9.42 10.75
CA VAL A 252 16.37 10.63 11.45
C VAL A 252 16.66 11.78 10.47
N GLU A 253 17.26 11.46 9.33
CA GLU A 253 17.58 12.48 8.32
C GLU A 253 16.41 12.80 7.38
N SER A 254 15.31 12.03 7.44
CA SER A 254 14.14 12.22 6.57
C SER A 254 13.30 13.43 6.98
N ASP A 255 12.43 13.86 6.06
CA ASP A 255 11.39 14.87 6.33
C ASP A 255 10.20 14.30 7.13
N LEU A 256 10.26 13.08 7.68
CA LEU A 256 9.19 12.45 8.45
C LEU A 256 8.69 13.35 9.57
N SER A 257 9.58 13.77 10.47
CA SER A 257 9.21 14.55 11.66
C SER A 257 8.59 15.89 11.27
N THR A 258 9.10 16.50 10.20
CA THR A 258 8.54 17.73 9.63
C THR A 258 7.15 17.48 9.06
N LEU A 259 6.99 16.49 8.17
CA LEU A 259 5.71 16.16 7.53
C LEU A 259 4.62 15.82 8.56
N MET A 260 4.97 15.00 9.55
CA MET A 260 4.04 14.63 10.61
C MET A 260 3.61 15.85 11.45
N ALA A 261 4.52 16.80 11.71
CA ALA A 261 4.25 17.94 12.59
C ALA A 261 3.45 19.01 11.84
N THR A 262 3.83 19.29 10.60
CA THR A 262 3.06 20.16 9.71
C THR A 262 1.67 19.59 9.42
N GLY A 263 1.55 18.27 9.26
CA GLY A 263 0.27 17.59 9.06
C GLY A 263 -0.64 17.76 10.28
N LEU A 264 -0.10 17.59 11.49
CA LEU A 264 -0.85 17.84 12.73
C LEU A 264 -1.26 19.31 12.87
N GLY A 265 -0.36 20.25 12.54
CA GLY A 265 -0.64 21.69 12.54
C GLY A 265 -1.73 22.10 11.55
N ALA A 266 -1.73 21.50 10.36
CA ALA A 266 -2.76 21.71 9.35
C ALA A 266 -4.14 21.22 9.83
N LEU A 267 -4.19 20.02 10.41
CA LEU A 267 -5.43 19.46 10.99
C LEU A 267 -5.92 20.29 12.18
N TYR A 268 -5.01 20.71 13.06
CA TYR A 268 -5.34 21.61 14.17
C TYR A 268 -5.94 22.94 13.69
N SER A 269 -5.39 23.49 12.60
CA SER A 269 -5.88 24.75 12.00
C SER A 269 -7.29 24.63 11.39
N GLN A 270 -7.74 23.41 11.08
CA GLN A 270 -9.10 23.12 10.61
C GLN A 270 -10.12 23.05 11.77
N LEU A 271 -9.65 22.91 13.02
CA LEU A 271 -10.51 22.98 14.18
C LEU A 271 -11.00 24.40 14.40
N SER A 272 -12.25 24.54 14.83
CA SER A 272 -12.88 25.85 15.02
C SER A 272 -12.20 26.61 16.17
N ARG A 273 -11.80 27.86 15.91
CA ARG A 273 -11.23 28.74 16.96
C ARG A 273 -12.28 29.28 17.93
N LYS A 274 -13.55 29.21 17.54
CA LYS A 274 -14.73 29.66 18.28
C LYS A 274 -15.73 28.52 18.35
N LEU A 275 -15.42 27.55 19.20
CA LEU A 275 -16.29 26.42 19.48
C LEU A 275 -17.29 26.78 20.57
N VAL A 276 -18.56 26.51 20.36
CA VAL A 276 -19.54 26.48 21.44
C VAL A 276 -19.85 25.02 21.77
N VAL A 277 -19.67 24.67 23.04
CA VAL A 277 -20.04 23.37 23.56
C VAL A 277 -21.56 23.31 23.63
N ASP A 278 -22.14 22.46 22.79
CA ASP A 278 -23.56 22.20 22.70
C ASP A 278 -23.83 20.73 23.07
N HIS A 279 -25.09 20.42 23.33
CA HIS A 279 -25.55 19.09 23.70
C HIS A 279 -26.57 18.59 22.69
N LEU A 280 -26.62 17.27 22.49
CA LEU A 280 -27.65 16.67 21.64
C LEU A 280 -29.04 16.86 22.29
N PRO A 281 -30.09 17.20 21.52
CA PRO A 281 -31.44 17.45 22.06
C PRO A 281 -32.00 16.28 22.87
N HIS A 282 -31.56 15.05 22.56
CA HIS A 282 -32.04 13.82 23.19
C HIS A 282 -31.12 13.28 24.30
N ASN A 283 -30.02 13.98 24.62
CA ASN A 283 -29.05 13.53 25.62
C ASN A 283 -28.50 14.72 26.42
N LEU A 284 -29.39 15.57 26.92
CA LEU A 284 -29.05 16.67 27.80
C LEU A 284 -28.73 16.13 29.21
N PRO A 285 -27.57 16.50 29.79
CA PRO A 285 -27.29 16.24 31.20
C PRO A 285 -28.44 16.71 32.09
N PRO A 286 -28.83 15.97 33.15
CA PRO A 286 -29.98 16.32 33.99
C PRO A 286 -29.95 17.76 34.52
N ILE A 287 -28.75 18.27 34.87
CA ILE A 287 -28.57 19.64 35.36
C ILE A 287 -28.99 20.68 34.31
N LEU A 288 -28.70 20.42 33.02
CA LEU A 288 -29.09 21.32 31.92
C LEU A 288 -30.56 21.13 31.53
N ALA A 289 -31.06 19.88 31.56
CA ALA A 289 -32.45 19.57 31.25
C ALA A 289 -33.45 20.23 32.21
N PHE A 290 -33.07 20.46 33.47
CA PHE A 290 -33.88 21.17 34.46
C PHE A 290 -33.57 22.67 34.58
N SER A 291 -32.73 23.20 33.69
CA SER A 291 -32.38 24.64 33.62
C SER A 291 -33.10 25.34 32.46
N ASP A 292 -32.96 26.66 32.38
CA ASP A 292 -33.34 27.51 31.27
C ASP A 292 -32.37 27.41 30.06
N TYR A 293 -31.77 26.23 29.86
CA TYR A 293 -30.83 25.98 28.78
C TYR A 293 -31.52 26.10 27.41
N GLU A 294 -31.04 27.02 26.60
CA GLU A 294 -31.37 27.13 25.18
C GLU A 294 -30.17 26.72 24.34
N HIS A 295 -30.40 25.97 23.26
CA HIS A 295 -29.33 25.62 22.34
C HIS A 295 -28.71 26.89 21.75
N PRO A 296 -27.38 27.06 21.83
CA PRO A 296 -26.72 28.24 21.34
C PRO A 296 -26.91 28.39 19.82
N ALA A 297 -27.29 29.59 19.39
CA ALA A 297 -27.44 29.89 17.97
C ALA A 297 -26.08 29.79 17.25
N SER A 298 -25.93 28.81 16.36
CA SER A 298 -24.76 28.71 15.49
C SER A 298 -24.77 29.85 14.46
N ASN A 299 -23.63 30.51 14.33
CA ASN A 299 -23.39 31.54 13.31
C ASN A 299 -22.21 31.10 12.44
N TYR A 300 -21.97 31.76 11.30
CA TYR A 300 -20.86 31.43 10.39
C TYR A 300 -19.48 31.41 11.06
N GLU A 301 -19.30 32.15 12.17
CA GLU A 301 -18.06 32.15 12.95
C GLU A 301 -18.07 31.22 14.17
N VAL A 302 -19.26 30.78 14.63
CA VAL A 302 -19.43 30.04 15.89
C VAL A 302 -20.04 28.69 15.57
N ILE A 303 -19.19 27.67 15.62
CA ILE A 303 -19.54 26.30 15.26
C ILE A 303 -19.93 25.54 16.53
N SER A 304 -21.06 24.84 16.48
CA SER A 304 -21.50 23.95 17.57
C SER A 304 -20.62 22.71 17.61
N SER A 305 -20.26 22.26 18.82
CA SER A 305 -19.52 21.01 19.01
C SER A 305 -20.25 19.79 18.48
N CYS A 306 -21.57 19.83 18.32
CA CYS A 306 -22.35 18.73 17.76
C CYS A 306 -22.44 18.75 16.22
N SER A 307 -21.83 19.75 15.55
CA SER A 307 -21.86 19.79 14.09
C SER A 307 -21.08 18.62 13.49
N PRO A 308 -21.62 17.95 12.45
CA PRO A 308 -20.98 16.78 11.85
C PRO A 308 -19.63 17.13 11.21
N GLU A 309 -19.49 18.34 10.66
CA GLU A 309 -18.22 18.81 10.07
C GLU A 309 -17.13 18.97 11.12
N PHE A 310 -17.44 19.57 12.28
CA PHE A 310 -16.48 19.71 13.37
C PHE A 310 -16.08 18.35 13.95
N GLN A 311 -17.05 17.46 14.16
CA GLN A 311 -16.78 16.11 14.67
C GLN A 311 -15.85 15.33 13.73
N SER A 312 -16.09 15.39 12.41
CA SER A 312 -15.19 14.77 11.44
C SER A 312 -13.78 15.37 11.49
N HIS A 313 -13.63 16.71 11.51
CA HIS A 313 -12.30 17.32 11.64
C HIS A 313 -11.59 16.95 12.95
N LEU A 314 -12.34 16.88 14.06
CA LEU A 314 -11.82 16.48 15.36
C LEU A 314 -11.36 15.02 15.36
N ASP A 315 -12.13 14.11 14.76
CA ASP A 315 -11.80 12.69 14.66
C ASP A 315 -10.53 12.47 13.83
N VAL A 316 -10.36 13.18 12.71
CA VAL A 316 -9.13 13.13 11.91
C VAL A 316 -7.93 13.66 12.71
N PHE A 317 -8.10 14.79 13.40
CA PHE A 317 -7.05 15.37 14.24
C PHE A 317 -6.61 14.40 15.36
N LEU A 318 -7.57 13.83 16.09
CA LEU A 318 -7.30 12.88 17.17
C LEU A 318 -6.66 11.59 16.64
N SER A 319 -7.11 11.08 15.49
CA SER A 319 -6.52 9.90 14.85
C SER A 319 -5.05 10.14 14.47
N HIS A 320 -4.73 11.34 13.96
CA HIS A 320 -3.35 11.71 13.63
C HIS A 320 -2.48 11.89 14.88
N LEU A 321 -3.05 12.44 15.97
CA LEU A 321 -2.37 12.58 17.26
C LEU A 321 -2.11 11.21 17.92
N LEU A 322 -3.06 10.28 17.85
CA LEU A 322 -2.90 8.90 18.30
C LEU A 322 -1.79 8.20 17.50
N PHE A 323 -1.76 8.36 16.18
CA PHE A 323 -0.66 7.84 15.36
C PHE A 323 0.71 8.38 15.80
N TRP A 324 0.81 9.68 16.08
CA TRP A 324 2.02 10.28 16.67
C TRP A 324 2.43 9.61 17.98
N GLN A 325 1.47 9.40 18.89
CA GLN A 325 1.70 8.73 20.16
C GLN A 325 2.17 7.28 19.94
N ASP A 326 1.53 6.55 19.03
CA ASP A 326 1.89 5.17 18.70
C ASP A 326 3.31 5.09 18.12
N VAL A 327 3.69 6.02 17.24
CA VAL A 327 5.06 6.09 16.70
C VAL A 327 6.07 6.24 17.83
N LEU A 328 5.83 7.16 18.78
CA LEU A 328 6.73 7.37 19.91
C LEU A 328 6.78 6.18 20.88
N ASN A 329 5.66 5.48 21.05
CA ASN A 329 5.58 4.31 21.92
C ASN A 329 6.26 3.06 21.31
N HIS A 330 6.05 2.82 20.01
CA HIS A 330 6.53 1.62 19.32
C HIS A 330 7.96 1.75 18.78
N CYS A 331 8.43 2.98 18.52
CA CYS A 331 9.82 3.18 18.19
C CYS A 331 10.70 2.77 19.39
N ARG A 332 11.79 2.05 19.15
CA ARG A 332 12.78 1.74 20.21
C ARG A 332 14.06 2.55 20.06
N SER A 333 14.27 3.18 18.91
CA SER A 333 15.38 4.10 18.66
C SER A 333 15.19 5.37 19.49
N VAL A 334 16.22 5.72 20.27
CA VAL A 334 16.25 6.97 21.04
C VAL A 334 16.44 8.18 20.13
N GLU A 335 17.26 8.04 19.07
CA GLU A 335 17.55 9.12 18.13
C GLU A 335 16.31 9.51 17.33
N VAL A 336 15.56 8.53 16.82
CA VAL A 336 14.30 8.77 16.10
C VAL A 336 13.28 9.45 17.02
N LYS A 337 13.15 9.00 18.28
CA LYS A 337 12.25 9.63 19.25
C LYS A 337 12.64 11.08 19.55
N SER A 338 13.92 11.35 19.80
CA SER A 338 14.40 12.71 20.09
C SER A 338 14.09 13.64 18.92
N THR A 339 14.42 13.20 17.70
CA THR A 339 14.17 13.96 16.47
C THR A 339 12.68 14.27 16.28
N LEU A 340 11.81 13.29 16.50
CA LEU A 340 10.35 13.47 16.42
C LEU A 340 9.83 14.46 17.47
N LEU A 341 10.28 14.33 18.72
CA LEU A 341 9.85 15.21 19.82
C LEU A 341 10.35 16.64 19.64
N GLU A 342 11.58 16.83 19.16
CA GLU A 342 12.15 18.15 18.86
C GLU A 342 11.33 18.87 17.78
N HIS A 343 11.01 18.18 16.68
CA HIS A 343 10.18 18.76 15.62
C HIS A 343 8.75 19.01 16.08
N PHE A 344 8.18 18.12 16.91
CA PHE A 344 6.87 18.36 17.52
C PHE A 344 6.88 19.62 18.39
N GLN A 345 7.90 19.79 19.23
CA GLN A 345 8.03 20.96 20.08
C GLN A 345 8.19 22.25 19.25
N VAL A 346 9.11 22.25 18.27
CA VAL A 346 9.42 23.46 17.50
C VAL A 346 8.31 23.81 16.51
N ILE A 347 7.82 22.84 15.74
CA ILE A 347 6.87 23.09 14.64
C ILE A 347 5.43 23.14 15.13
N PHE A 348 5.06 22.29 16.09
CA PHE A 348 3.66 22.24 16.55
C PHE A 348 3.44 23.09 17.80
N LEU A 349 4.22 22.90 18.87
CA LEU A 349 3.98 23.60 20.14
C LEU A 349 4.41 25.07 20.12
N GLN A 350 5.51 25.43 19.46
CA GLN A 350 6.02 26.81 19.50
C GLN A 350 5.51 27.70 18.37
N GLN A 351 5.21 27.12 17.20
CA GLN A 351 4.76 27.91 16.04
C GLN A 351 3.23 28.00 15.93
N LEU A 352 2.49 27.03 16.48
CA LEU A 352 1.05 26.87 16.26
C LEU A 352 0.19 27.06 17.51
N LEU A 353 0.71 26.71 18.69
CA LEU A 353 0.11 27.00 20.00
C LEU A 353 0.81 28.20 20.66
#